data_AF-A0A2N3A298-F1
#
_entry.id   AF-A0A2N3A298-F1
#
_cell.length_a   1.000
_cell.length_b   1.000
_cell.length_c   1.000
_cell.angle_alpha   90.00
_cell.angle_beta   90.00
_cell.angle_gamma   90.00
#
_symmetry.space_group_name_H-M   'P 1'
#
loop_
_entity.id
_entity.type
_entity.pdbx_description
1 polymer ?
#
loop_
_entity_poly.entity_id
_entity_poly.type
_entity_poly.pdbx_seq_one_letter_code
_entity_poly.pdbx_strand_id
1 'polypeptide(L)'
;GVGSGTIIENVEVIANQDDGIEWFGGSVSVKNAIIWNVGDDAVDTDQGWSGTLDNFIVICGNDTDHALEIDGPEGAMMAGHTVKNGSIKGNPASELGDFRDGARGTFSNIYFFGFPDPAVDGRGDLSLSGDKTLATFANGQLVFQNLQVTLPDGVALTSVFKNGTSVHATAVAAGANTVGADKSAFAGWSWASVAGELTNF
;
A
#
# COMPACT_ATOMS: atom_id res chain seq x y z
N GLY A 1 -4.55 8.92 -18.10
CA GLY A 1 -5.14 8.98 -16.76
C GLY A 1 -6.24 10.00 -16.60
N VAL A 2 -6.88 9.95 -15.43
CA VAL A 2 -8.01 10.80 -14.99
C VAL A 2 -7.48 12.11 -14.38
N GLY A 3 -8.14 13.24 -14.65
CA GLY A 3 -7.68 14.57 -14.23
C GLY A 3 -8.11 14.98 -12.81
N SER A 4 -7.36 15.91 -12.22
CA SER A 4 -7.55 16.45 -10.86
C SER A 4 -8.87 17.17 -10.58
N GLY A 5 -9.68 17.47 -11.60
CA GLY A 5 -11.04 17.98 -11.41
C GLY A 5 -12.07 16.89 -11.08
N THR A 6 -11.67 15.62 -11.12
CA THR A 6 -12.53 14.47 -10.83
C THR A 6 -12.54 14.20 -9.34
N ILE A 7 -13.74 13.94 -8.79
CA ILE A 7 -13.93 13.57 -7.38
C ILE A 7 -14.18 12.06 -7.33
N ILE A 8 -13.30 11.33 -6.65
CA ILE A 8 -13.46 9.91 -6.35
C ILE A 8 -13.32 9.78 -4.83
N GLU A 9 -14.43 9.52 -4.15
CA GLU A 9 -14.45 9.38 -2.69
C GLU A 9 -15.42 8.29 -2.25
N ASN A 10 -15.08 7.59 -1.15
CA ASN A 10 -15.90 6.51 -0.57
C ASN A 10 -16.12 5.38 -1.56
N VAL A 11 -15.00 4.76 -1.97
CA VAL A 11 -14.97 3.65 -2.91
C VAL A 11 -14.64 2.37 -2.16
N GLU A 12 -15.31 1.29 -2.54
CA GLU A 12 -15.00 -0.04 -2.04
C GLU A 12 -14.95 -1.01 -3.22
N VAL A 13 -13.85 -1.75 -3.32
CA VAL A 13 -13.62 -2.80 -4.32
C VAL A 13 -13.46 -4.11 -3.58
N ILE A 14 -14.27 -5.11 -3.95
CA ILE A 14 -14.32 -6.40 -3.25
C ILE A 14 -14.31 -7.53 -4.27
N ALA A 15 -13.40 -8.49 -4.10
CA ALA A 15 -13.43 -9.77 -4.82
C ALA A 15 -13.52 -9.66 -6.35
N ASN A 16 -12.86 -8.67 -6.94
CA ASN A 16 -12.56 -8.73 -8.38
C ASN A 16 -11.39 -9.71 -8.60
N GLN A 17 -11.13 -10.04 -9.87
CA GLN A 17 -10.12 -11.04 -10.28
C GLN A 17 -8.81 -10.40 -10.74
N ASP A 18 -8.62 -9.13 -10.42
CA ASP A 18 -7.59 -8.26 -10.97
C ASP A 18 -7.22 -7.27 -9.86
N ASP A 19 -6.53 -6.20 -10.20
CA ASP A 19 -6.16 -5.17 -9.23
C ASP A 19 -7.36 -4.49 -8.57
N GLY A 20 -7.19 -4.08 -7.32
CA GLY A 20 -8.21 -3.35 -6.58
C GLY A 20 -8.43 -1.95 -7.12
N ILE A 21 -7.40 -1.11 -7.06
CA ILE A 21 -7.38 0.20 -7.71
C ILE A 21 -6.03 0.40 -8.39
N GLU A 22 -6.08 0.53 -9.70
CA GLU A 22 -4.91 0.75 -10.55
C GLU A 22 -4.99 2.12 -11.24
N TRP A 23 -3.91 2.90 -11.20
CA TRP A 23 -3.81 4.18 -11.91
C TRP A 23 -2.79 4.13 -13.03
N PHE A 24 -3.26 4.11 -14.28
CA PHE A 24 -2.45 4.42 -15.47
C PHE A 24 -2.31 5.94 -15.69
N GLY A 25 -1.40 6.55 -14.93
CA GLY A 25 -1.09 7.98 -14.99
C GLY A 25 -2.26 8.89 -14.59
N GLY A 26 -2.13 10.20 -14.88
CA GLY A 26 -3.13 11.21 -14.53
C GLY A 26 -2.91 11.84 -13.15
N SER A 27 -3.88 12.61 -12.67
CA SER A 27 -3.73 13.48 -11.48
C SER A 27 -4.93 13.48 -10.54
N VAL A 28 -5.88 12.56 -10.74
CA VAL A 28 -7.03 12.37 -9.84
C VAL A 28 -6.55 11.99 -8.43
N SER A 29 -7.23 12.48 -7.40
CA SER A 29 -7.00 12.04 -6.03
C SER A 29 -8.21 11.20 -5.56
N VAL A 30 -7.93 10.22 -4.72
CA VAL A 30 -8.92 9.32 -4.13
C VAL A 30 -8.89 9.46 -2.61
N LYS A 31 -10.06 9.60 -2.00
CA LYS A 31 -10.21 9.67 -0.53
C LYS A 31 -11.16 8.59 -0.04
N ASN A 32 -10.83 7.92 1.07
CA ASN A 32 -11.66 6.87 1.65
C ASN A 32 -11.86 5.71 0.66
N ALA A 33 -10.84 4.89 0.49
CA ALA A 33 -10.91 3.67 -0.32
C ALA A 33 -10.78 2.41 0.53
N ILE A 34 -11.59 1.39 0.26
CA ILE A 34 -11.40 0.03 0.76
C ILE A 34 -11.12 -0.89 -0.42
N ILE A 35 -10.08 -1.70 -0.29
CA ILE A 35 -9.75 -2.78 -1.21
C ILE A 35 -9.76 -4.08 -0.40
N TRP A 36 -10.61 -5.03 -0.78
CA TRP A 36 -10.79 -6.25 -0.03
C TRP A 36 -10.81 -7.49 -0.92
N ASN A 37 -9.87 -8.41 -0.67
CA ASN A 37 -9.82 -9.75 -1.25
C ASN A 37 -9.82 -9.72 -2.78
N VAL A 38 -8.93 -8.90 -3.35
CA VAL A 38 -8.78 -8.76 -4.80
C VAL A 38 -7.89 -9.87 -5.35
N GLY A 39 -7.96 -10.09 -6.66
CA GLY A 39 -7.37 -11.24 -7.34
C GLY A 39 -5.94 -11.03 -7.84
N ASP A 40 -5.41 -9.81 -7.69
CA ASP A 40 -4.02 -9.47 -7.96
C ASP A 40 -3.58 -8.34 -7.00
N ASP A 41 -3.11 -7.18 -7.45
CA ASP A 41 -2.57 -6.15 -6.58
C ASP A 41 -3.64 -5.25 -5.97
N ALA A 42 -3.52 -4.93 -4.68
CA ALA A 42 -4.57 -4.16 -4.01
C ALA A 42 -4.58 -2.68 -4.45
N VAL A 43 -3.41 -2.07 -4.46
CA VAL A 43 -3.18 -0.69 -4.89
C VAL A 43 -2.03 -0.74 -5.87
N ASP A 44 -2.33 -0.53 -7.15
CA ASP A 44 -1.32 -0.49 -8.20
C ASP A 44 -1.21 0.91 -8.81
N THR A 45 0.01 1.37 -9.08
CA THR A 45 0.24 2.63 -9.76
C THR A 45 1.22 2.47 -10.89
N ASP A 46 0.87 3.10 -12.00
CA ASP A 46 1.57 2.92 -13.23
C ASP A 46 1.62 4.23 -14.03
N GLN A 47 2.50 4.33 -15.02
CA GLN A 47 2.55 5.46 -15.97
C GLN A 47 2.58 6.87 -15.34
N GLY A 48 3.15 7.00 -14.14
CA GLY A 48 3.40 8.30 -13.51
C GLY A 48 2.14 9.03 -13.03
N TRP A 49 1.25 8.33 -12.31
CA TRP A 49 0.18 8.98 -11.59
C TRP A 49 0.74 10.04 -10.61
N SER A 50 0.08 11.20 -10.54
CA SER A 50 0.53 12.38 -9.77
C SER A 50 -0.48 12.85 -8.73
N GLY A 51 -1.42 11.98 -8.36
CA GLY A 51 -2.49 12.29 -7.41
C GLY A 51 -2.15 11.93 -5.97
N THR A 52 -3.20 11.83 -5.15
CA THR A 52 -3.10 11.37 -3.76
C THR A 52 -4.14 10.30 -3.46
N LEU A 53 -3.73 9.22 -2.80
CA LEU A 53 -4.60 8.29 -2.10
C LEU A 53 -4.53 8.63 -0.61
N ASP A 54 -5.65 9.08 -0.03
CA ASP A 54 -5.73 9.47 1.37
C ASP A 54 -6.82 8.67 2.09
N ASN A 55 -6.49 8.16 3.28
CA ASN A 55 -7.34 7.34 4.11
C ASN A 55 -7.83 6.08 3.39
N PHE A 56 -7.05 4.99 3.47
CA PHE A 56 -7.36 3.76 2.74
C PHE A 56 -7.16 2.51 3.58
N ILE A 57 -7.96 1.47 3.31
CA ILE A 57 -7.85 0.17 3.95
C ILE A 57 -7.65 -0.91 2.89
N VAL A 58 -6.66 -1.76 3.10
CA VAL A 58 -6.47 -2.99 2.32
C VAL A 58 -6.69 -4.20 3.23
N ILE A 59 -7.47 -5.17 2.76
CA ILE A 59 -7.64 -6.49 3.36
C ILE A 59 -7.26 -7.52 2.31
N CYS A 60 -6.03 -8.03 2.37
CA CYS A 60 -5.51 -9.00 1.40
C CYS A 60 -6.27 -10.33 1.47
N GLY A 61 -6.53 -10.91 0.30
CA GLY A 61 -7.06 -12.25 0.11
C GLY A 61 -5.97 -13.28 -0.17
N ASN A 62 -6.37 -14.52 -0.45
CA ASN A 62 -5.44 -15.57 -0.86
C ASN A 62 -4.82 -15.35 -2.24
N ASP A 63 -5.52 -14.59 -3.09
CA ASP A 63 -5.11 -14.31 -4.46
C ASP A 63 -4.53 -12.89 -4.58
N THR A 64 -4.46 -12.12 -3.49
CA THR A 64 -3.84 -10.80 -3.51
C THR A 64 -2.33 -10.95 -3.52
N ASP A 65 -1.66 -10.48 -4.57
CA ASP A 65 -0.19 -10.60 -4.72
C ASP A 65 0.53 -9.57 -3.84
N HIS A 66 0.45 -8.29 -4.20
CA HIS A 66 1.00 -7.20 -3.41
C HIS A 66 -0.11 -6.32 -2.83
N ALA A 67 0.06 -5.90 -1.57
CA ALA A 67 -0.82 -4.88 -1.03
C ALA A 67 -0.57 -3.50 -1.65
N LEU A 68 0.66 -3.26 -2.13
CA LEU A 68 1.08 -2.06 -2.86
C LEU A 68 2.02 -2.51 -3.99
N GLU A 69 1.56 -2.52 -5.24
CA GLU A 69 2.44 -2.61 -6.41
C GLU A 69 2.66 -1.20 -6.94
N ILE A 70 3.91 -0.75 -7.08
CA ILE A 70 4.20 0.65 -7.41
C ILE A 70 5.23 0.68 -8.52
N ASP A 71 4.76 0.85 -9.75
CA ASP A 71 5.60 1.01 -10.92
C ASP A 71 5.92 2.49 -11.22
N GLY A 72 7.09 2.66 -11.83
CA GLY A 72 7.62 3.96 -12.20
C GLY A 72 6.90 4.58 -13.40
N PRO A 73 7.18 5.86 -13.71
CA PRO A 73 6.60 6.48 -14.89
C PRO A 73 7.09 5.88 -16.20
N GLU A 74 6.15 5.63 -17.11
CA GLU A 74 6.43 5.31 -18.50
C GLU A 74 6.44 6.57 -19.40
N GLY A 75 7.40 6.65 -20.31
CA GLY A 75 7.49 7.75 -21.27
C GLY A 75 8.01 9.06 -20.68
N ALA A 76 7.43 10.19 -21.08
CA ALA A 76 7.99 11.52 -20.80
C ALA A 76 7.51 12.14 -19.48
N MET A 77 6.40 11.66 -18.90
CA MET A 77 5.80 12.26 -17.72
C MET A 77 6.43 11.70 -16.44
N MET A 78 7.49 12.35 -15.95
CA MET A 78 8.22 11.91 -14.75
C MET A 78 7.59 12.41 -13.45
N ALA A 79 6.33 12.04 -13.20
CA ALA A 79 5.63 12.40 -11.96
C ALA A 79 5.87 11.37 -10.83
N GLY A 80 5.29 11.65 -9.67
CA GLY A 80 5.18 10.76 -8.51
C GLY A 80 3.95 11.18 -7.72
N HIS A 81 3.41 10.27 -6.92
CA HIS A 81 2.14 10.45 -6.22
C HIS A 81 2.34 10.45 -4.70
N THR A 82 1.24 10.61 -3.96
CA THR A 82 1.23 10.48 -2.50
C THR A 82 0.25 9.39 -2.07
N VAL A 83 0.71 8.43 -1.28
CA VAL A 83 -0.15 7.44 -0.61
C VAL A 83 -0.01 7.66 0.89
N LYS A 84 -1.11 7.91 1.60
CA LYS A 84 -1.04 8.21 3.03
C LYS A 84 -2.24 7.79 3.85
N ASN A 85 -2.00 7.65 5.16
CA ASN A 85 -3.00 7.31 6.17
C ASN A 85 -3.68 5.97 5.85
N GLY A 86 -2.87 4.93 5.65
CA GLY A 86 -3.33 3.62 5.20
C GLY A 86 -3.23 2.55 6.27
N SER A 87 -4.22 1.66 6.39
CA SER A 87 -4.08 0.43 7.18
C SER A 87 -4.22 -0.79 6.29
N ILE A 88 -3.24 -1.69 6.34
CA ILE A 88 -3.12 -2.83 5.43
C ILE A 88 -3.02 -4.11 6.25
N LYS A 89 -4.03 -4.98 6.10
CA LYS A 89 -4.06 -6.32 6.68
C LYS A 89 -3.65 -7.33 5.62
N GLY A 90 -2.51 -7.98 5.84
CA GLY A 90 -1.96 -9.00 4.96
C GLY A 90 -2.65 -10.36 5.04
N ASN A 91 -2.21 -11.24 4.15
CA ASN A 91 -2.51 -12.66 4.05
C ASN A 91 -1.17 -13.43 3.90
N PRO A 92 -1.07 -14.72 4.28
CA PRO A 92 0.11 -15.53 4.00
C PRO A 92 0.59 -15.54 2.55
N ALA A 93 -0.30 -15.32 1.58
CA ALA A 93 0.04 -15.27 0.16
C ALA A 93 0.59 -13.92 -0.32
N SER A 94 0.42 -12.85 0.46
CA SER A 94 0.62 -11.47 0.02
C SER A 94 1.91 -10.83 0.54
N GLU A 95 2.41 -9.83 -0.17
CA GLU A 95 3.51 -8.95 0.23
C GLU A 95 3.00 -7.57 0.67
N LEU A 96 3.79 -6.85 1.49
CA LEU A 96 3.46 -5.47 1.89
C LEU A 96 3.51 -4.55 0.68
N GLY A 97 4.44 -4.82 -0.24
CA GLY A 97 4.48 -4.19 -1.54
C GLY A 97 5.78 -4.40 -2.30
N ASP A 98 5.72 -4.35 -3.63
CA ASP A 98 6.88 -4.28 -4.50
C ASP A 98 6.90 -2.95 -5.27
N PHE A 99 8.03 -2.25 -5.19
CA PHE A 99 8.23 -0.95 -5.81
C PHE A 99 9.23 -1.10 -6.93
N ARG A 100 8.82 -0.90 -8.18
CA ARG A 100 9.59 -1.32 -9.36
C ARG A 100 9.59 -0.26 -10.45
N ASP A 101 10.35 -0.55 -11.50
CA ASP A 101 10.49 0.27 -12.70
C ASP A 101 10.76 1.77 -12.55
N GLY A 102 11.37 2.16 -11.42
CA GLY A 102 11.64 3.56 -11.10
C GLY A 102 10.50 4.22 -10.35
N ALA A 103 9.86 3.48 -9.45
CA ALA A 103 8.83 3.93 -8.51
C ALA A 103 9.22 5.26 -7.85
N ARG A 104 8.25 6.19 -7.78
CA ARG A 104 8.45 7.55 -7.26
C ARG A 104 7.18 8.01 -6.53
N GLY A 105 7.37 8.72 -5.43
CA GLY A 105 6.25 9.21 -4.64
C GLY A 105 6.58 9.30 -3.16
N THR A 106 5.58 9.68 -2.38
CA THR A 106 5.65 9.73 -0.91
C THR A 106 4.62 8.80 -0.30
N PHE A 107 5.09 7.90 0.53
CA PHE A 107 4.29 6.89 1.24
C PHE A 107 4.40 7.18 2.73
N SER A 108 3.30 7.58 3.36
CA SER A 108 3.36 8.07 4.74
C SER A 108 2.21 7.67 5.65
N ASN A 109 2.50 7.45 6.93
CA ASN A 109 1.51 7.07 7.94
C ASN A 109 0.74 5.79 7.55
N ILE A 110 1.47 4.74 7.12
CA ILE A 110 0.88 3.46 6.71
C ILE A 110 1.19 2.42 7.78
N TYR A 111 0.16 1.69 8.21
CA TYR A 111 0.25 0.59 9.17
C TYR A 111 0.02 -0.74 8.46
N PHE A 112 0.96 -1.68 8.64
CA PHE A 112 0.91 -3.03 8.09
C PHE A 112 0.76 -4.06 9.22
N PHE A 113 -0.05 -5.09 9.04
CA PHE A 113 -0.15 -6.19 9.99
C PHE A 113 -0.69 -7.46 9.32
N GLY A 114 -0.47 -8.62 9.94
CA GLY A 114 -1.01 -9.90 9.43
C GLY A 114 -0.24 -10.51 8.25
N PHE A 115 0.97 -10.03 7.98
CA PHE A 115 1.88 -10.61 6.97
C PHE A 115 2.74 -11.74 7.55
N PRO A 116 3.14 -12.73 6.72
CA PRO A 116 4.01 -13.84 7.15
C PRO A 116 5.45 -13.39 7.38
N ASP A 117 6.30 -14.32 7.84
CA ASP A 117 7.75 -14.14 7.85
C ASP A 117 8.30 -14.39 6.43
N PRO A 118 8.98 -13.40 5.81
CA PRO A 118 9.58 -13.56 4.48
C PRO A 118 10.60 -14.69 4.37
N ALA A 119 11.15 -15.18 5.48
CA ALA A 119 12.05 -16.33 5.47
C ALA A 119 11.36 -17.67 5.13
N VAL A 120 10.02 -17.73 5.17
CA VAL A 120 9.27 -18.97 4.91
C VAL A 120 9.22 -19.27 3.41
N ASP A 121 8.75 -18.33 2.60
CA ASP A 121 8.52 -18.52 1.16
C ASP A 121 8.78 -17.26 0.32
N GLY A 122 9.28 -16.18 0.93
CA GLY A 122 9.53 -14.90 0.28
C GLY A 122 8.41 -13.88 0.44
N ARG A 123 7.21 -14.28 0.89
CA ARG A 123 6.07 -13.37 1.06
C ARG A 123 6.16 -12.48 2.29
N GLY A 124 5.34 -11.44 2.34
CA GLY A 124 5.24 -10.57 3.52
C GLY A 124 6.39 -9.58 3.69
N ASP A 125 7.05 -9.18 2.61
CA ASP A 125 8.06 -8.14 2.61
C ASP A 125 7.63 -6.87 1.85
N LEU A 126 8.41 -5.80 2.04
CA LEU A 126 8.37 -4.58 1.24
C LEU A 126 9.69 -4.50 0.49
N SER A 127 9.60 -4.57 -0.83
CA SER A 127 10.73 -4.69 -1.75
C SER A 127 10.89 -3.47 -2.65
N LEU A 128 12.16 -3.19 -3.01
CA LEU A 128 12.51 -2.20 -4.03
C LEU A 128 13.23 -2.96 -5.14
N SER A 129 12.55 -3.12 -6.28
CA SER A 129 13.01 -3.96 -7.38
C SER A 129 13.63 -3.12 -8.50
N GLY A 130 14.86 -3.48 -8.88
CA GLY A 130 15.59 -2.89 -10.00
C GLY A 130 16.36 -1.61 -9.70
N ASP A 131 17.41 -1.38 -10.49
CA ASP A 131 18.35 -0.26 -10.32
C ASP A 131 17.68 1.12 -10.39
N LYS A 132 16.62 1.24 -11.18
CA LYS A 132 15.86 2.49 -11.32
C LYS A 132 15.19 2.88 -10.00
N THR A 133 14.48 1.95 -9.35
CA THR A 133 13.81 2.23 -8.07
C THR A 133 14.81 2.47 -6.95
N LEU A 134 15.92 1.71 -6.92
CA LEU A 134 16.99 1.97 -5.97
C LEU A 134 17.58 3.39 -6.15
N ALA A 135 17.72 3.86 -7.39
CA ALA A 135 18.20 5.21 -7.67
C ALA A 135 17.19 6.31 -7.25
N THR A 136 15.88 6.10 -7.48
CA THR A 136 14.84 7.05 -7.05
C THR A 136 14.71 7.11 -5.53
N PHE A 137 14.90 5.98 -4.84
CA PHE A 137 14.98 5.97 -3.38
C PHE A 137 16.22 6.72 -2.88
N ALA A 138 17.41 6.39 -3.41
CA ALA A 138 18.68 7.00 -2.98
C ALA A 138 18.74 8.52 -3.21
N ASN A 139 18.03 9.04 -4.22
CA ASN A 139 18.01 10.47 -4.54
C ASN A 139 16.81 11.23 -3.94
N GLY A 140 15.96 10.56 -3.14
CA GLY A 140 14.82 11.16 -2.45
C GLY A 140 13.59 11.42 -3.32
N GLN A 141 13.46 10.77 -4.47
CA GLN A 141 12.25 10.81 -5.31
C GLN A 141 11.21 9.75 -4.91
N LEU A 142 11.64 8.63 -4.34
CA LEU A 142 10.81 7.69 -3.60
C LEU A 142 11.07 7.88 -2.12
N VAL A 143 10.02 8.14 -1.34
CA VAL A 143 10.15 8.55 0.06
C VAL A 143 9.14 7.80 0.92
N PHE A 144 9.64 7.20 2.00
CA PHE A 144 8.83 6.56 3.04
C PHE A 144 8.90 7.36 4.33
N GLN A 145 7.77 7.55 5.02
CA GLN A 145 7.72 8.30 6.27
C GLN A 145 6.73 7.67 7.24
N ASN A 146 7.16 7.42 8.48
CA ASN A 146 6.27 7.01 9.56
C ASN A 146 5.45 5.75 9.20
N LEU A 147 6.13 4.71 8.69
CA LEU A 147 5.52 3.40 8.50
C LEU A 147 5.53 2.66 9.84
N GLN A 148 4.47 1.89 10.10
CA GLN A 148 4.43 0.99 11.25
C GLN A 148 4.05 -0.41 10.81
N VAL A 149 4.55 -1.41 11.51
CA VAL A 149 4.24 -2.81 11.22
C VAL A 149 4.04 -3.60 12.51
N THR A 150 3.10 -4.53 12.54
CA THR A 150 3.10 -5.61 13.54
C THR A 150 3.69 -6.86 12.90
N LEU A 151 4.85 -7.27 13.42
CA LEU A 151 5.63 -8.41 12.91
C LEU A 151 5.27 -9.70 13.63
N PRO A 152 5.41 -10.87 12.97
CA PRO A 152 5.42 -12.15 13.67
C PRO A 152 6.56 -12.24 14.70
N ASP A 153 6.37 -13.09 15.72
CA ASP A 153 7.36 -13.25 16.78
C ASP A 153 8.73 -13.67 16.24
N GLY A 154 9.77 -12.94 16.63
CA GLY A 154 11.15 -13.21 16.23
C GLY A 154 11.55 -12.71 14.84
N VAL A 155 10.62 -12.14 14.06
CA VAL A 155 10.92 -11.56 12.75
C VAL A 155 11.57 -10.19 12.91
N ALA A 156 12.69 -9.98 12.22
CA ALA A 156 13.41 -8.72 12.25
C ALA A 156 12.82 -7.72 11.24
N LEU A 157 12.72 -6.44 11.62
CA LEU A 157 12.21 -5.40 10.72
C LEU A 157 12.97 -5.33 9.38
N THR A 158 14.29 -5.52 9.40
CA THR A 158 15.16 -5.53 8.20
C THR A 158 14.94 -6.75 7.30
N SER A 159 14.29 -7.81 7.80
CA SER A 159 13.89 -8.95 6.97
C SER A 159 12.58 -8.68 6.22
N VAL A 160 11.75 -7.75 6.70
CA VAL A 160 10.49 -7.34 6.05
C VAL A 160 10.71 -6.11 5.18
N PHE A 161 11.37 -5.07 5.67
CA PHE A 161 11.63 -3.84 4.93
C PHE A 161 13.03 -3.89 4.30
N LYS A 162 13.09 -4.25 3.01
CA LYS A 162 14.34 -4.50 2.28
C LYS A 162 15.03 -3.20 1.85
N ASN A 163 16.25 -3.32 1.33
CA ASN A 163 16.99 -2.23 0.68
C ASN A 163 17.13 -0.94 1.52
N GLY A 164 17.19 -1.09 2.85
CA GLY A 164 17.35 0.01 3.79
C GLY A 164 16.07 0.77 4.12
N THR A 165 14.91 0.37 3.56
CA THR A 165 13.62 1.01 3.86
C THR A 165 13.19 0.87 5.32
N SER A 166 13.77 -0.10 6.06
CA SER A 166 13.49 -0.34 7.48
C SER A 166 13.74 0.88 8.37
N VAL A 167 14.59 1.83 7.97
CA VAL A 167 14.84 3.06 8.74
C VAL A 167 13.63 4.00 8.79
N HIS A 168 12.66 3.80 7.90
CA HIS A 168 11.42 4.57 7.82
C HIS A 168 10.23 3.86 8.48
N ALA A 169 10.45 2.67 9.03
CA ALA A 169 9.44 1.83 9.66
C ALA A 169 9.73 1.61 11.14
N THR A 170 8.68 1.33 11.92
CA THR A 170 8.79 0.92 13.33
C THR A 170 7.90 -0.29 13.59
N ALA A 171 8.45 -1.30 14.25
CA ALA A 171 7.66 -2.43 14.72
C ALA A 171 6.83 -2.03 15.96
N VAL A 172 5.54 -2.31 15.95
CA VAL A 172 4.59 -2.02 17.03
C VAL A 172 3.79 -3.27 17.39
N ALA A 173 3.42 -3.40 18.66
CA ALA A 173 2.52 -4.46 19.10
C ALA A 173 1.14 -4.33 18.41
N ALA A 174 0.42 -5.44 18.28
CA ALA A 174 -0.92 -5.45 17.70
C ALA A 174 -1.84 -4.43 18.41
N GLY A 175 -2.47 -3.55 17.63
CA GLY A 175 -3.36 -2.49 18.13
C GLY A 175 -2.66 -1.33 18.85
N ALA A 176 -1.32 -1.29 18.86
CA ALA A 176 -0.53 -0.19 19.41
C ALA A 176 -0.04 0.80 18.33
N ASN A 177 -0.53 0.67 17.09
CA ASN A 177 -0.24 1.59 16.02
C ASN A 177 -0.77 2.99 16.34
N THR A 178 -0.02 4.01 15.93
CA THR A 178 -0.37 5.42 16.02
C THR A 178 -0.56 6.06 14.65
N VAL A 179 -0.40 5.27 13.60
CA VAL A 179 -0.65 5.61 12.20
C VAL A 179 -1.64 4.63 11.61
N GLY A 180 -2.17 4.96 10.44
CA GLY A 180 -3.12 4.13 9.73
C GLY A 180 -4.33 4.93 9.25
N ALA A 181 -5.30 4.20 8.73
CA ALA A 181 -6.58 4.75 8.31
C ALA A 181 -7.46 5.15 9.50
N ASP A 182 -8.20 6.25 9.35
CA ASP A 182 -9.36 6.53 10.19
C ASP A 182 -10.52 5.63 9.73
N LYS A 183 -10.65 4.49 10.42
CA LYS A 183 -11.68 3.51 10.08
C LYS A 183 -13.12 4.03 10.26
N SER A 184 -13.32 5.10 11.02
CA SER A 184 -14.65 5.67 11.25
C SER A 184 -15.25 6.28 9.98
N ALA A 185 -14.40 6.72 9.04
CA ALA A 185 -14.82 7.28 7.75
C ALA A 185 -15.51 6.24 6.84
N PHE A 186 -15.36 4.95 7.11
CA PHE A 186 -15.96 3.86 6.33
C PHE A 186 -17.27 3.35 6.94
N ALA A 187 -17.61 3.79 8.15
CA ALA A 187 -18.81 3.34 8.83
C ALA A 187 -20.08 3.82 8.12
N GLY A 188 -21.09 2.95 8.05
CA GLY A 188 -22.43 3.28 7.56
C GLY A 188 -22.61 3.23 6.05
N TRP A 189 -21.54 3.01 5.27
CA TRP A 189 -21.64 2.85 3.82
C TRP A 189 -20.86 1.65 3.28
N SER A 190 -19.72 1.28 3.86
CA SER A 190 -18.93 0.16 3.34
C SER A 190 -19.44 -1.19 3.82
N TRP A 191 -19.39 -2.18 2.92
CA TRP A 191 -19.71 -3.56 3.23
C TRP A 191 -18.70 -4.16 4.21
N ALA A 192 -17.40 -3.87 4.09
CA ALA A 192 -16.37 -4.32 5.02
C ALA A 192 -16.68 -3.87 6.47
N SER A 193 -17.22 -2.66 6.67
CA SER A 193 -17.67 -2.21 7.99
C SER A 193 -18.87 -3.02 8.48
N VAL A 194 -19.89 -3.23 7.63
CA VAL A 194 -21.10 -4.00 7.96
C VAL A 194 -20.78 -5.47 8.26
N ALA A 195 -19.83 -6.05 7.52
CA ALA A 195 -19.36 -7.42 7.70
C ALA A 195 -18.47 -7.61 8.94
N GLY A 196 -18.06 -6.51 9.61
CA GLY A 196 -17.20 -6.56 10.80
C GLY A 196 -15.71 -6.75 10.48
N GLU A 197 -15.29 -6.66 9.22
CA GLU A 197 -13.90 -6.86 8.83
C GLU A 197 -12.96 -5.75 9.37
N LEU A 198 -13.52 -4.59 9.72
CA LEU A 198 -12.76 -3.45 10.26
C LEU A 198 -12.59 -3.47 11.79
N THR A 199 -13.09 -4.51 12.48
CA THR A 199 -13.04 -4.55 13.95
C THR A 199 -11.61 -4.52 14.49
N ASN A 200 -10.67 -5.22 13.84
CA ASN A 200 -9.28 -5.39 14.29
C ASN A 200 -8.29 -4.37 13.68
N PHE A 201 -8.80 -3.31 13.05
CA PHE A 201 -8.03 -2.20 12.50
C PHE A 201 -7.88 -1.04 13.50
#